data_AF-A0A8J3KPN2-F1
#
_entry.id   AF-A0A8J3KPN2-F1
#
_cell.length_a   1.000
_cell.length_b   1.000
_cell.length_c   1.000
_cell.angle_alpha   90.00
_cell.angle_beta   90.00
_cell.angle_gamma   90.00
#
_symmetry.space_group_name_H-M   'P 1'
#
loop_
_entity.id
_entity.type
_entity.pdbx_description
1 polymer ?
#
loop_
_entity_poly.entity_id
_entity_poly.type
_entity_poly.pdbx_seq_one_letter_code
_entity_poly.pdbx_strand_id
1 'polypeptide(L)'
;MHSPTRARRRQAEREAERWGGTPPSDRVRGLPGQAQSLARIDRPLLDRIEALPAARQRETACWAARHAMRVAGLEQVGWIAEAPAAADAARPLRPLLTEQGGAAAFNRLLSDPEVPRTTVAFYPDPRVFRTQEITEMLQQAAAFPALIALAIEDPLAAAIDAVYNAAIAHGDERDRFLADAHTALR
;
A
#
# COMPACT_ATOMS: atom_id res chain seq x y z
N MET A 1 0.46 -18.87 39.68
CA MET A 1 0.97 -17.48 39.65
C MET A 1 1.75 -17.27 38.36
N HIS A 2 1.17 -16.64 37.33
CA HIS A 2 1.84 -16.42 36.05
C HIS A 2 2.78 -15.21 36.16
N SER A 3 4.10 -15.40 36.11
CA SER A 3 5.07 -14.31 36.27
C SER A 3 4.92 -13.26 35.16
N PRO A 4 4.95 -11.95 35.49
CA PRO A 4 4.74 -10.85 34.54
C PRO A 4 5.72 -10.85 33.36
N THR A 5 6.91 -11.42 33.53
CA THR A 5 7.92 -11.60 32.47
C THR A 5 7.45 -12.57 31.38
N ARG A 6 6.72 -13.64 31.73
CA ARG A 6 6.16 -14.59 30.75
C ARG A 6 5.02 -13.96 29.94
N ALA A 7 4.21 -13.11 30.57
CA ALA A 7 3.14 -12.39 29.88
C ALA A 7 3.69 -11.37 28.89
N ARG A 8 4.70 -10.58 29.28
CA ARG A 8 5.40 -9.62 28.40
C ARG A 8 6.09 -10.33 27.24
N ARG A 9 6.78 -11.45 27.49
CA ARG A 9 7.44 -12.21 26.42
C ARG A 9 6.44 -12.76 25.40
N ARG A 10 5.34 -13.37 25.87
CA ARG A 10 4.26 -13.84 24.99
C ARG A 10 3.58 -12.71 24.21
N GLN A 11 3.50 -11.52 24.80
CA GLN A 11 2.97 -10.36 24.10
C GLN A 11 3.89 -9.91 22.97
N ALA A 12 5.20 -9.85 23.24
CA ALA A 12 6.21 -9.52 22.23
C ALA A 12 6.29 -10.57 21.11
N GLU A 13 6.22 -11.86 21.45
CA GLU A 13 6.16 -12.97 20.48
C GLU A 13 4.94 -12.81 19.55
N ARG A 14 3.75 -12.57 20.11
CA ARG A 14 2.52 -12.33 19.33
C ARG A 14 2.56 -11.06 18.49
N GLU A 15 3.24 -10.02 18.97
CA GLU A 15 3.41 -8.79 18.20
C GLU A 15 4.36 -9.05 17.03
N ALA A 16 5.53 -9.66 17.28
CA ALA A 16 6.47 -10.04 16.24
C ALA A 16 5.80 -10.89 15.15
N GLU A 17 5.00 -11.88 15.51
CA GLU A 17 4.24 -12.70 14.56
C GLU A 17 3.29 -11.89 13.66
N ARG A 18 2.64 -10.85 14.18
CA ARG A 18 1.76 -9.98 13.38
C ARG A 18 2.53 -9.07 12.43
N TRP A 19 3.80 -8.83 12.72
CA TRP A 19 4.66 -7.87 12.04
C TRP A 19 5.79 -8.54 11.22
N GLY A 20 5.59 -9.79 10.81
CA GLY A 20 6.53 -10.49 9.93
C GLY A 20 7.79 -11.01 10.63
N GLY A 21 7.73 -11.24 11.95
CA GLY A 21 8.78 -11.91 12.73
C GLY A 21 9.56 -11.00 13.68
N THR A 22 9.44 -9.67 13.56
CA THR A 22 10.09 -8.70 14.47
C THR A 22 9.09 -7.61 14.87
N PRO A 23 9.05 -7.16 16.14
CA PRO A 23 8.21 -6.02 16.52
C PRO A 23 8.55 -4.75 15.69
N PRO A 24 7.57 -3.91 15.37
CA PRO A 24 7.82 -2.64 14.68
C PRO A 24 8.46 -1.63 15.62
N SER A 25 9.04 -0.57 15.05
CA SER A 25 9.38 0.63 15.80
C SER A 25 8.12 1.35 16.32
N ASP A 26 8.28 2.25 17.28
CA ASP A 26 7.16 3.09 17.75
C ASP A 26 6.58 3.96 16.64
N ARG A 27 7.43 4.43 15.71
CA ARG A 27 7.01 5.22 14.55
C ARG A 27 6.06 4.39 13.68
N VAL A 28 6.48 3.21 13.26
CA VAL A 28 5.68 2.32 12.40
C VAL A 28 4.44 1.82 13.12
N ARG A 29 4.52 1.56 14.43
CA ARG A 29 3.38 1.15 15.25
C ARG A 29 2.29 2.22 15.32
N GLY A 30 2.67 3.49 15.31
CA GLY A 30 1.74 4.63 15.38
C GLY A 30 1.09 5.01 14.05
N LEU A 31 1.53 4.43 12.92
CA LEU A 31 0.97 4.78 11.61
C LEU A 31 -0.41 4.16 11.41
N PRO A 32 -1.39 4.94 10.92
CA PRO A 32 -2.60 4.35 10.35
C PRO A 32 -2.26 3.63 9.04
N GLY A 33 -3.13 2.72 8.59
CA GLY A 33 -3.04 2.12 7.26
C GLY A 33 -2.32 0.78 7.22
N GLN A 34 -1.52 0.57 6.17
CA GLN A 34 -1.16 -0.75 5.67
C GLN A 34 0.21 -1.26 6.15
N ALA A 35 0.81 -0.62 7.15
CA ALA A 35 2.14 -0.98 7.65
C ALA A 35 2.22 -2.45 8.11
N GLN A 36 1.24 -2.90 8.89
CA GLN A 36 1.20 -4.31 9.32
C GLN A 36 0.96 -5.27 8.15
N SER A 37 0.11 -4.89 7.20
CA SER A 37 -0.19 -5.70 6.01
C SER A 37 1.05 -5.85 5.14
N LEU A 38 1.79 -4.76 4.90
CA LEU A 38 3.07 -4.79 4.19
C LEU A 38 4.11 -5.62 4.94
N ALA A 39 4.22 -5.48 6.26
CA ALA A 39 5.16 -6.27 7.08
C ALA A 39 4.97 -7.79 6.92
N ARG A 40 3.72 -8.24 6.71
CA ARG A 40 3.40 -9.66 6.55
C ARG A 40 3.72 -10.19 5.16
N ILE A 41 3.70 -9.31 4.16
CA ILE A 41 4.07 -9.65 2.78
C ILE A 41 5.59 -9.58 2.63
N ASP A 42 6.19 -8.47 3.03
CA ASP A 42 7.61 -8.17 2.87
C ASP A 42 8.12 -7.25 4.00
N ARG A 43 8.56 -7.88 5.09
CA ARG A 43 9.13 -7.16 6.24
C ARG A 43 10.42 -6.39 5.88
N PRO A 44 11.39 -6.99 5.17
CA PRO A 44 12.60 -6.27 4.76
C PRO A 44 12.31 -5.00 3.95
N LEU A 45 11.28 -5.00 3.10
CA LEU A 45 10.87 -3.82 2.33
C LEU A 45 10.32 -2.72 3.23
N LEU A 46 9.44 -3.06 4.19
CA LEU A 46 8.92 -2.10 5.17
C LEU A 46 10.06 -1.42 5.95
N ASP A 47 10.99 -2.21 6.50
CA ASP A 47 12.11 -1.68 7.28
C ASP A 47 13.02 -0.77 6.42
N ARG A 48 13.18 -1.10 5.13
CA ARG A 48 13.91 -0.25 4.19
C ARG A 48 13.21 1.09 3.97
N ILE A 49 11.89 1.09 3.75
CA ILE A 49 11.11 2.32 3.56
C ILE A 49 11.19 3.20 4.82
N GLU A 50 11.09 2.61 6.00
CA GLU A 50 11.24 3.33 7.27
C GLU A 50 12.60 4.03 7.38
N ALA A 51 13.68 3.36 6.98
CA ALA A 51 15.04 3.89 7.05
C ALA A 51 15.33 5.01 6.05
N LEU A 52 14.48 5.22 5.03
CA LEU A 52 14.69 6.27 4.03
C LEU A 52 14.44 7.67 4.59
N PRO A 53 15.15 8.70 4.11
CA PRO A 53 14.79 10.09 4.35
C PRO A 53 13.39 10.40 3.83
N ALA A 54 12.71 11.38 4.44
CA ALA A 54 11.35 11.81 4.08
C ALA A 54 11.16 12.09 2.57
N ALA A 55 12.15 12.73 1.92
CA ALA A 55 12.09 12.98 0.48
C ALA A 55 12.07 11.68 -0.34
N ARG A 56 12.91 10.70 0.02
CA ARG A 56 12.95 9.39 -0.65
C ARG A 56 11.70 8.56 -0.36
N GLN A 57 11.09 8.71 0.81
CA GLN A 57 9.77 8.12 1.10
C GLN A 57 8.69 8.70 0.17
N ARG A 58 8.68 10.01 -0.08
CA ARG A 58 7.76 10.62 -1.06
C ARG A 58 8.00 10.12 -2.48
N GLU A 59 9.25 10.05 -2.92
CA GLU A 59 9.61 9.49 -4.22
C GLU A 59 9.16 8.03 -4.36
N THR A 60 9.29 7.24 -3.28
CA THR A 60 8.80 5.86 -3.21
C THR A 60 7.29 5.79 -3.40
N ALA A 61 6.54 6.67 -2.73
CA ALA A 61 5.09 6.74 -2.86
C ALA A 61 4.68 7.06 -4.31
N CYS A 62 5.30 8.07 -4.92
CA CYS A 62 5.03 8.44 -6.32
C CYS A 62 5.37 7.31 -7.29
N TRP A 63 6.53 6.65 -7.10
CA TRP A 63 6.93 5.49 -7.89
C TRP A 63 5.88 4.37 -7.81
N ALA A 64 5.49 3.98 -6.60
CA ALA A 64 4.51 2.90 -6.39
C ALA A 64 3.14 3.25 -6.97
N ALA A 65 2.66 4.48 -6.76
CA ALA A 65 1.39 4.96 -7.32
C ALA A 65 1.39 4.91 -8.86
N ARG A 66 2.49 5.32 -9.50
CA ARG A 66 2.63 5.26 -10.97
C ARG A 66 2.55 3.82 -11.48
N HIS A 67 3.24 2.90 -10.82
CA HIS A 67 3.19 1.48 -11.17
C HIS A 67 1.78 0.90 -10.98
N ALA A 68 1.09 1.25 -9.89
CA ALA A 68 -0.29 0.86 -9.65
C ALA A 68 -1.24 1.38 -10.76
N MET A 69 -1.14 2.65 -11.12
CA MET A 69 -2.00 3.25 -12.15
C MET A 69 -1.78 2.61 -13.52
N ARG A 70 -0.52 2.31 -13.85
CA ARG A 70 -0.16 1.64 -15.11
C ARG A 70 -0.73 0.22 -15.18
N VAL A 71 -0.48 -0.60 -14.16
CA VAL A 71 -0.90 -2.02 -14.20
C VAL A 71 -2.42 -2.15 -14.23
N ALA A 72 -3.15 -1.21 -13.60
CA ALA A 72 -4.61 -1.18 -13.61
C ALA A 72 -5.22 -0.45 -14.82
N GLY A 73 -4.42 0.08 -15.75
CA GLY A 73 -4.89 0.81 -16.92
C GLY A 73 -5.55 2.17 -16.61
N LEU A 74 -5.35 2.71 -15.40
CA LEU A 74 -5.97 3.96 -14.95
C LEU A 74 -5.31 5.21 -15.55
N GLU A 75 -4.14 5.08 -16.14
CA GLU A 75 -3.47 6.16 -16.89
C GLU A 75 -4.28 6.60 -18.14
N GLN A 76 -5.24 5.79 -18.61
CA GLN A 76 -6.10 6.11 -19.74
C GLN A 76 -7.43 6.77 -19.35
N VAL A 77 -7.75 6.83 -18.05
CA VAL A 77 -9.00 7.38 -17.53
C VAL A 77 -8.84 8.89 -17.36
N GLY A 78 -9.60 9.69 -18.11
CA GLY A 78 -9.32 11.13 -18.27
C GLY A 78 -9.24 11.96 -16.98
N TRP A 79 -9.99 11.61 -15.94
CA TRP A 79 -9.93 12.33 -14.65
C TRP A 79 -8.81 11.86 -13.71
N ILE A 80 -8.13 10.75 -14.04
CA ILE A 80 -7.01 10.15 -13.30
C ILE A 80 -5.67 10.36 -14.04
N ALA A 81 -5.70 10.41 -15.37
CA ALA A 81 -4.52 10.34 -16.26
C ALA A 81 -3.39 11.32 -15.89
N GLU A 82 -3.72 12.53 -15.46
CA GLU A 82 -2.73 13.55 -15.10
C GLU A 82 -2.12 13.39 -13.70
N ALA A 83 -2.74 12.56 -12.84
CA ALA A 83 -2.40 12.48 -11.43
C ALA A 83 -0.98 11.94 -11.17
N PRO A 84 -0.50 10.88 -11.86
CA PRO A 84 0.89 10.45 -11.72
C PRO A 84 1.91 11.53 -12.12
N ALA A 85 1.66 12.24 -13.23
CA ALA A 85 2.53 13.31 -13.70
C ALA A 85 2.54 14.53 -12.75
N ALA A 86 1.40 14.82 -12.11
CA ALA A 86 1.34 15.85 -11.07
C ALA A 86 2.16 15.47 -9.85
N ALA A 87 2.06 14.22 -9.40
CA ALA A 87 2.83 13.70 -8.26
C ALA A 87 4.34 13.75 -8.51
N ASP A 88 4.78 13.40 -9.73
CA ASP A 88 6.20 13.43 -10.12
C ASP A 88 6.79 14.84 -10.11
N ALA A 89 5.97 15.83 -10.49
CA ALA A 89 6.35 17.24 -10.47
C ALA A 89 6.20 17.88 -9.08
N ALA A 90 5.96 17.09 -8.03
CA ALA A 90 5.63 17.56 -6.68
C ALA A 90 4.50 18.60 -6.67
N ARG A 91 3.57 18.52 -7.62
CA ARG A 91 2.39 19.37 -7.67
C ARG A 91 1.28 18.74 -6.83
N PRO A 92 0.42 19.55 -6.20
CA PRO A 92 -0.77 19.05 -5.52
C PRO A 92 -1.63 18.21 -6.47
N LEU A 93 -2.17 17.10 -5.96
CA LEU A 93 -3.22 16.38 -6.64
C LEU A 93 -4.47 17.25 -6.78
N ARG A 94 -5.28 16.97 -7.80
CA ARG A 94 -6.55 17.66 -8.00
C ARG A 94 -7.45 17.47 -6.76
N PRO A 95 -8.22 18.49 -6.33
CA PRO A 95 -9.10 18.39 -5.15
C PRO A 95 -10.02 17.17 -5.17
N LEU A 96 -10.58 16.83 -6.34
CA LEU A 96 -11.39 15.62 -6.55
C LEU A 96 -10.74 14.34 -5.97
N LEU A 97 -9.42 14.21 -6.07
CA LEU A 97 -8.66 13.03 -5.63
C LEU A 97 -8.36 13.02 -4.13
N THR A 98 -8.43 14.18 -3.47
CA THR A 98 -8.01 14.36 -2.07
C THR A 98 -9.17 14.67 -1.13
N GLU A 99 -10.29 15.18 -1.66
CA GLU A 99 -11.50 15.49 -0.91
C GLU A 99 -12.02 14.25 -0.18
N GLN A 100 -12.36 14.43 1.10
CA GLN A 100 -12.84 13.35 1.98
C GLN A 100 -11.90 12.13 2.02
N GLY A 101 -10.58 12.37 1.94
CA GLY A 101 -9.58 11.29 1.89
C GLY A 101 -9.68 10.45 0.61
N GLY A 102 -10.19 11.02 -0.49
CA GLY A 102 -10.34 10.34 -1.78
C GLY A 102 -11.57 9.45 -1.88
N ALA A 103 -12.45 9.42 -0.87
CA ALA A 103 -13.64 8.56 -0.87
C ALA A 103 -14.59 8.86 -2.06
N ALA A 104 -14.79 10.13 -2.39
CA ALA A 104 -15.60 10.54 -3.53
C ALA A 104 -15.01 10.04 -4.87
N ALA A 105 -13.69 10.16 -5.04
CA ALA A 105 -13.00 9.65 -6.21
C ALA A 105 -13.04 8.11 -6.29
N PHE A 106 -12.92 7.42 -5.15
CA PHE A 106 -13.04 5.97 -5.10
C PHE A 106 -14.45 5.51 -5.50
N ASN A 107 -15.50 6.18 -5.03
CA ASN A 107 -16.88 5.89 -5.45
C ASN A 107 -17.10 6.15 -6.95
N ARG A 108 -16.53 7.24 -7.48
CA ARG A 108 -16.54 7.50 -8.92
C ARG A 108 -15.86 6.37 -9.68
N LEU A 109 -14.65 5.96 -9.29
CA LEU A 109 -13.92 4.84 -9.90
C LEU A 109 -14.78 3.58 -10.04
N LEU A 110 -15.55 3.22 -9.00
CA LEU A 110 -16.36 1.99 -9.01
C LEU A 110 -17.56 2.02 -9.98
N SER A 111 -18.07 3.22 -10.28
CA SER A 111 -19.29 3.46 -11.04
C SER A 111 -19.05 4.00 -12.45
N ASP A 112 -17.85 4.50 -12.72
CA ASP A 112 -17.47 5.11 -14.00
C ASP A 112 -17.30 4.03 -15.08
N PRO A 113 -18.09 4.06 -16.17
CA PRO A 113 -18.03 3.06 -17.23
C PRO A 113 -16.75 3.14 -18.07
N GLU A 114 -16.00 4.25 -18.02
CA GLU A 114 -14.71 4.39 -18.71
C GLU A 114 -13.57 3.68 -17.95
N VAL A 115 -13.79 3.28 -16.70
CA VAL A 115 -12.79 2.57 -15.89
C VAL A 115 -12.73 1.10 -16.34
N PRO A 116 -11.55 0.59 -16.73
CA PRO A 116 -11.39 -0.82 -17.05
C PRO A 116 -11.83 -1.71 -15.88
N ARG A 117 -12.36 -2.90 -16.19
CA ARG A 117 -12.82 -3.85 -15.18
C ARG A 117 -12.07 -5.15 -15.29
N THR A 118 -10.81 -5.14 -14.87
CA THR A 118 -9.97 -6.33 -14.79
C THR A 118 -9.94 -6.84 -13.36
N THR A 119 -9.81 -8.15 -13.18
CA THR A 119 -9.65 -8.76 -11.87
C THR A 119 -8.25 -9.30 -11.69
N VAL A 120 -7.83 -9.36 -10.43
CA VAL A 120 -6.58 -10.01 -10.02
C VAL A 120 -6.87 -10.99 -8.91
N ALA A 121 -6.08 -12.06 -8.88
CA ALA A 121 -6.03 -12.98 -7.75
C ALA A 121 -5.62 -12.21 -6.48
N PHE A 122 -6.51 -12.20 -5.51
CA PHE A 122 -6.21 -11.76 -4.15
C PHE A 122 -5.94 -12.99 -3.30
N TYR A 123 -4.77 -12.99 -2.66
CA TYR A 123 -4.33 -14.05 -1.77
C TYR A 123 -4.55 -13.58 -0.33
N PRO A 124 -5.73 -13.85 0.26
CA PRO A 124 -6.01 -13.46 1.63
C PRO A 124 -5.01 -14.15 2.56
N ASP A 125 -4.50 -13.42 3.56
CA ASP A 125 -3.70 -14.07 4.59
C ASP A 125 -4.61 -15.05 5.36
N PRO A 126 -4.31 -16.37 5.32
CA PRO A 126 -5.19 -17.39 5.91
C PRO A 126 -5.33 -17.24 7.43
N ARG A 127 -4.38 -16.56 8.09
CA ARG A 127 -4.47 -16.26 9.53
C ARG A 127 -5.49 -15.15 9.83
N VAL A 128 -5.86 -14.33 8.84
CA VAL A 128 -6.87 -13.27 8.97
C VAL A 128 -8.24 -13.76 8.53
N PHE A 129 -8.31 -14.30 7.32
CA PHE A 129 -9.60 -14.60 6.68
C PHE A 129 -10.10 -16.01 6.93
N ARG A 130 -9.29 -16.87 7.61
CA ARG A 130 -9.59 -18.29 7.88
C ARG A 130 -10.01 -19.08 6.62
N THR A 131 -9.60 -18.62 5.44
CA THR A 131 -9.80 -19.26 4.15
C THR A 131 -8.50 -19.19 3.35
N GLN A 132 -8.26 -20.21 2.54
CA GLN A 132 -7.18 -20.25 1.55
C GLN A 132 -7.72 -20.02 0.12
N GLU A 133 -9.02 -19.75 -0.02
CA GLU A 133 -9.61 -19.49 -1.33
C GLU A 133 -9.05 -18.20 -1.90
N ILE A 134 -8.46 -18.31 -3.09
CA ILE A 134 -8.08 -17.19 -3.92
C ILE A 134 -9.37 -16.50 -4.35
N THR A 135 -9.51 -15.22 -4.03
CA THR A 135 -10.67 -14.43 -4.43
C THR A 135 -10.28 -13.49 -5.56
N GLU A 136 -11.16 -13.31 -6.53
CA GLU A 136 -10.98 -12.29 -7.56
C GLU A 136 -11.31 -10.92 -6.98
N MET A 137 -10.42 -9.95 -7.16
CA MET A 137 -10.62 -8.56 -6.76
C MET A 137 -10.49 -7.63 -7.96
N LEU A 138 -11.34 -6.60 -8.03
CA LEU A 138 -11.22 -5.55 -9.05
C LEU A 138 -9.86 -4.85 -8.94
N GLN A 139 -9.02 -5.00 -9.97
CA GLN A 139 -7.64 -4.51 -9.98
C GLN A 139 -7.57 -3.00 -9.78
N GLN A 140 -8.51 -2.26 -10.36
CA GLN A 140 -8.61 -0.81 -10.25
C GLN A 140 -8.90 -0.38 -8.81
N ALA A 141 -9.78 -1.10 -8.12
CA ALA A 141 -10.07 -0.83 -6.70
C ALA A 141 -8.87 -1.16 -5.80
N ALA A 142 -8.03 -2.12 -6.20
CA ALA A 142 -6.76 -2.41 -5.53
C ALA A 142 -5.70 -1.32 -5.76
N ALA A 143 -5.61 -0.82 -7.00
CA ALA A 143 -4.59 0.14 -7.42
C ALA A 143 -4.87 1.57 -6.95
N PHE A 144 -6.12 2.01 -7.03
CA PHE A 144 -6.51 3.41 -6.82
C PHE A 144 -6.12 3.98 -5.45
N PRO A 145 -6.19 3.23 -4.34
CA PRO A 145 -5.71 3.71 -3.04
C PRO A 145 -4.22 4.08 -3.03
N ALA A 146 -3.40 3.51 -3.90
CA ALA A 146 -1.99 3.92 -4.02
C ALA A 146 -1.85 5.37 -4.50
N LEU A 147 -2.76 5.85 -5.35
CA LEU A 147 -2.81 7.24 -5.79
C LEU A 147 -3.33 8.16 -4.68
N ILE A 148 -4.39 7.73 -3.97
CA ILE A 148 -4.95 8.49 -2.83
C ILE A 148 -3.89 8.65 -1.72
N ALA A 149 -3.06 7.63 -1.49
CA ALA A 149 -2.00 7.66 -0.46
C ALA A 149 -1.01 8.83 -0.64
N LEU A 150 -0.86 9.38 -1.85
CA LEU A 150 -0.02 10.55 -2.09
C LEU A 150 -0.51 11.81 -1.35
N ALA A 151 -1.80 11.87 -1.01
CA ALA A 151 -2.39 12.96 -0.23
C ALA A 151 -2.09 12.86 1.28
N ILE A 152 -1.56 11.74 1.77
CA ILE A 152 -1.21 11.56 3.19
C ILE A 152 -0.04 12.50 3.53
N GLU A 153 -0.13 13.23 4.64
CA GLU A 153 0.89 14.21 5.06
C GLU A 153 2.18 13.56 5.60
N ASP A 154 2.08 12.42 6.29
CA ASP A 154 3.26 11.68 6.72
C ASP A 154 3.88 10.93 5.51
N PRO A 155 5.14 11.22 5.15
CA PRO A 155 5.79 10.62 3.98
C PRO A 155 6.01 9.10 4.11
N LEU A 156 6.24 8.59 5.33
CA LEU A 156 6.41 7.17 5.58
C LEU A 156 5.08 6.44 5.41
N ALA A 157 3.99 6.98 5.96
CA ALA A 157 2.65 6.42 5.76
C ALA A 157 2.26 6.41 4.28
N ALA A 158 2.49 7.51 3.56
CA ALA A 158 2.24 7.61 2.12
C ALA A 158 2.99 6.53 1.32
N ALA A 159 4.27 6.32 1.63
CA ALA A 159 5.10 5.32 0.96
C ALA A 159 4.62 3.89 1.21
N ILE A 160 4.34 3.55 2.47
CA ILE A 160 3.86 2.23 2.87
C ILE A 160 2.51 1.91 2.20
N ASP A 161 1.55 2.82 2.29
CA ASP A 161 0.22 2.61 1.73
C ASP A 161 0.27 2.53 0.20
N ALA A 162 1.07 3.37 -0.47
CA ALA A 162 1.24 3.30 -1.91
C ALA A 162 1.87 1.97 -2.36
N VAL A 163 2.95 1.53 -1.70
CA VAL A 163 3.64 0.26 -2.03
C VAL A 163 2.73 -0.94 -1.78
N TYR A 164 2.03 -0.98 -0.66
CA TYR A 164 1.12 -2.08 -0.36
C TYR A 164 0.01 -2.19 -1.42
N ASN A 165 -0.69 -1.09 -1.71
CA ASN A 165 -1.80 -1.13 -2.66
C ASN A 165 -1.32 -1.41 -4.10
N ALA A 166 -0.14 -0.90 -4.48
CA ALA A 166 0.50 -1.26 -5.73
C ALA A 166 0.83 -2.76 -5.80
N ALA A 167 1.38 -3.34 -4.73
CA ALA A 167 1.69 -4.77 -4.67
C ALA A 167 0.42 -5.63 -4.85
N ILE A 168 -0.67 -5.27 -4.18
CA ILE A 168 -1.94 -5.97 -4.34
C ILE A 168 -2.50 -5.83 -5.77
N ALA A 169 -2.37 -4.66 -6.40
CA ALA A 169 -2.83 -4.44 -7.78
C ALA A 169 -2.07 -5.27 -8.83
N HIS A 170 -0.87 -5.74 -8.52
CA HIS A 170 -0.10 -6.61 -9.43
C HIS A 170 -0.54 -8.08 -9.38
N GLY A 171 -1.38 -8.49 -8.42
CA GLY A 171 -1.90 -9.87 -8.35
C GLY A 171 -0.78 -10.91 -8.37
N ASP A 172 -0.79 -11.81 -9.36
CA ASP A 172 0.23 -12.85 -9.56
C ASP A 172 1.64 -12.27 -9.80
N GLU A 173 1.75 -11.04 -10.30
CA GLU A 173 3.04 -10.36 -10.50
C GLU A 173 3.52 -9.58 -9.25
N ARG A 174 2.83 -9.72 -8.11
CA ARG A 174 3.17 -9.03 -6.85
C ARG A 174 4.64 -9.22 -6.47
N ASP A 175 5.13 -10.45 -6.49
CA ASP A 175 6.49 -10.74 -6.00
C ASP A 175 7.56 -10.10 -6.90
N ARG A 176 7.29 -10.00 -8.21
CA ARG A 176 8.13 -9.25 -9.15
C ARG A 176 8.09 -7.75 -8.84
N PHE A 177 6.91 -7.18 -8.61
CA PHE A 177 6.78 -5.78 -8.23
C PHE A 177 7.55 -5.45 -6.93
N LEU A 178 7.49 -6.33 -5.92
CA LEU A 178 8.23 -6.15 -4.66
C LEU A 178 9.75 -6.22 -4.87
N ALA A 179 10.22 -7.12 -5.74
CA ALA A 179 11.65 -7.17 -6.12
C ALA A 179 12.10 -5.89 -6.84
N ASP A 180 11.26 -5.34 -7.72
CA ASP A 180 11.52 -4.06 -8.38
C ASP A 180 11.53 -2.90 -7.37
N ALA A 181 10.60 -2.90 -6.41
CA ALA A 181 10.56 -1.92 -5.32
C ALA A 181 11.86 -1.95 -4.49
N HIS A 182 12.33 -3.15 -4.13
CA HIS A 182 13.61 -3.29 -3.45
C HIS A 182 14.80 -2.72 -4.23
N THR A 183 14.74 -2.76 -5.56
CA THR A 183 15.80 -2.23 -6.44
C THR A 183 15.69 -0.72 -6.57
N ALA A 184 14.48 -0.17 -6.69
CA ALA A 184 14.24 1.27 -6.78
C ALA A 184 14.61 2.03 -5.49
N LEU A 185 14.55 1.35 -4.34
CA LEU A 185 14.85 1.89 -3.01
C LEU A 185 16.31 1.76 -2.58
N ARG A 186 17.21 1.32 -3.47
CA ARG A 186 18.65 1.32 -3.21
C ARG A 186 19.23 2.73 -3.21
#